data_AF-A0A2V6EBJ0-F1
#
_entry.id   AF-A0A2V6EBJ0-F1
#
_cell.length_a   1.000
_cell.length_b   1.000
_cell.length_c   1.000
_cell.angle_alpha   90.00
_cell.angle_beta   90.00
_cell.angle_gamma   90.00
#
_symmetry.space_group_name_H-M   'P 1'
#
loop_
_entity.id
_entity.type
_entity.pdbx_description
1 polymer ?
#
loop_
_entity_poly.entity_id
_entity_poly.type
_entity_poly.pdbx_seq_one_letter_code
_entity_poly.pdbx_strand_id
1 'polypeptide(L)'
;MENEFYKDYKERVMPALQQQHGYKNVHQVPKVEKVVINTSVGSQADVKQALDDAKTELALITGQRAAETRAKKSISNFKLRK
;
A
#
# COMPACT_ATOMS: atom_id res chain seq x y z
N MET A 1 15.88 -3.46 14.81
CA MET A 1 14.59 -4.15 14.95
C MET A 1 14.47 -5.11 13.79
N GLU A 2 14.64 -6.40 14.02
CA GLU A 2 14.24 -7.42 13.03
C GLU A 2 12.71 -7.44 12.97
N ASN A 3 12.17 -7.48 11.75
CA ASN A 3 10.73 -7.49 11.51
C ASN A 3 10.18 -8.88 11.85
N GLU A 4 9.39 -9.00 12.93
CA GLU A 4 8.81 -10.28 13.39
C GLU A 4 8.01 -10.99 12.29
N PHE A 5 7.28 -10.25 11.45
CA PHE A 5 6.52 -10.82 10.34
C PHE A 5 7.42 -11.48 9.29
N TYR A 6 8.61 -10.92 9.05
CA TYR A 6 9.56 -11.49 8.10
C TYR A 6 10.18 -12.79 8.62
N LYS A 7 10.42 -12.85 9.94
CA LYS A 7 10.89 -14.05 10.61
C LYS A 7 9.85 -15.16 10.57
N ASP A 8 8.61 -14.86 10.95
CA ASP A 8 7.49 -15.82 10.90
C ASP A 8 7.23 -16.34 9.48
N TYR A 9 7.34 -15.45 8.47
CA TYR A 9 7.23 -15.85 7.07
C TYR A 9 8.28 -16.90 6.68
N LYS A 10 9.54 -16.70 7.06
CA LYS A 10 10.64 -17.61 6.72
C LYS A 10 10.58 -18.93 7.48
N GLU A 11 10.29 -18.87 8.77
CA GLU A 11 10.42 -20.02 9.67
C GLU A 11 9.18 -20.92 9.64
N ARG A 12 7.98 -20.32 9.52
CA ARG A 12 6.71 -21.05 9.64
C ARG A 12 5.94 -21.11 8.33
N VAL A 13 5.77 -19.98 7.64
CA VAL A 13 4.89 -19.90 6.47
C VAL A 13 5.51 -20.56 5.23
N MET A 14 6.79 -20.29 4.94
CA MET A 14 7.48 -20.86 3.79
C MET A 14 7.50 -22.40 3.80
N PRO A 15 7.88 -23.09 4.89
CA PRO A 15 7.87 -24.55 4.93
C PRO A 15 6.46 -25.15 4.83
N ALA A 16 5.47 -24.51 5.47
CA ALA A 16 4.08 -24.94 5.40
C ALA A 16 3.53 -24.88 3.97
N LEU A 17 3.80 -23.79 3.24
CA LEU A 17 3.39 -23.64 1.84
C LEU A 17 4.12 -24.62 0.91
N GLN A 18 5.40 -24.90 1.16
CA GLN A 18 6.16 -25.90 0.41
C GLN A 18 5.57 -27.31 0.59
N GLN A 19 5.23 -27.70 1.81
CA GLN A 19 4.60 -29.00 2.07
C GLN A 19 3.19 -29.09 1.49
N GLN A 20 2.38 -28.04 1.63
CA GLN A 20 0.99 -28.06 1.18
C GLN A 20 0.85 -28.09 -0.36
N HIS A 21 1.75 -27.42 -1.08
CA HIS A 21 1.66 -27.27 -2.54
C HIS A 21 2.75 -28.00 -3.33
N GLY A 22 3.71 -28.64 -2.64
CA GLY A 22 4.74 -29.48 -3.28
C GLY A 22 5.71 -28.71 -4.18
N TYR A 23 6.02 -27.45 -3.85
CA TYR A 23 6.93 -26.63 -4.64
C TYR A 23 8.33 -27.26 -4.73
N LYS A 24 8.86 -27.44 -5.94
CA LYS A 24 10.19 -28.05 -6.18
C LYS A 24 11.33 -27.05 -6.06
N ASN A 25 11.03 -25.76 -6.25
CA ASN A 25 11.99 -24.68 -6.22
C ASN A 25 11.61 -23.68 -5.12
N VAL A 26 12.57 -23.30 -4.28
CA VAL A 26 12.40 -22.33 -3.19
C VAL A 26 11.86 -20.99 -3.69
N HIS A 27 12.20 -20.60 -4.93
CA HIS A 27 11.71 -19.36 -5.54
C HIS A 27 10.26 -19.41 -6.04
N GLN A 28 9.62 -20.59 -6.04
CA GLN A 28 8.19 -20.73 -6.38
C GLN A 28 7.27 -20.38 -5.20
N VAL A 29 7.81 -20.31 -3.99
CA VAL A 29 7.01 -19.98 -2.81
C VAL A 29 6.51 -18.53 -2.92
N PRO A 30 5.18 -18.29 -2.81
CA PRO A 30 4.61 -16.95 -2.91
C PRO A 30 5.18 -16.00 -1.86
N LYS A 31 5.60 -14.81 -2.30
CA LYS A 31 6.14 -13.75 -1.44
C LYS A 31 5.36 -12.45 -1.61
N VAL A 32 5.33 -11.63 -0.56
CA VAL A 32 4.78 -10.26 -0.64
C VAL A 32 5.79 -9.36 -1.33
N GLU A 33 5.42 -8.80 -2.49
CA GLU A 33 6.30 -7.92 -3.26
C GLU A 33 6.17 -6.45 -2.84
N LYS A 34 4.95 -5.95 -2.70
CA LYS A 34 4.68 -4.57 -2.26
C LYS A 34 3.32 -4.45 -1.59
N VAL A 35 3.22 -3.51 -0.66
CA VAL A 35 1.96 -3.05 -0.05
C VAL A 35 1.77 -1.60 -0.47
N VAL A 36 0.68 -1.31 -1.19
CA VAL A 36 0.35 0.04 -1.65
C VAL A 36 -0.81 0.56 -0.81
N ILE A 37 -0.58 1.67 -0.12
CA ILE A 37 -1.59 2.35 0.69
C ILE A 37 -2.09 3.55 -0.11
N ASN A 38 -3.40 3.65 -0.29
CA ASN A 38 -4.04 4.74 -0.99
C ASN A 38 -5.13 5.36 -0.11
N THR A 39 -5.15 6.69 -0.02
CA THR A 39 -6.23 7.44 0.63
C THR A 39 -6.93 8.32 -0.38
N SER A 40 -8.26 8.35 -0.34
CA SER A 40 -9.09 9.21 -1.18
C SER A 40 -9.55 10.42 -0.39
N VAL A 41 -9.11 11.61 -0.79
CA VAL A 41 -9.61 12.87 -0.24
C VAL A 41 -10.82 13.29 -1.08
N GLY A 42 -12.02 13.18 -0.51
CA GLY A 42 -13.28 13.51 -1.17
C GLY A 42 -13.47 15.01 -1.41
N SER A 43 -14.61 15.40 -2.00
CA SER A 43 -14.97 16.80 -2.29
C SER A 43 -15.27 17.58 -1.00
N GLN A 44 -14.24 17.89 -0.23
CA GLN A 44 -14.31 18.84 0.87
C GLN A 44 -14.24 20.26 0.31
N ALA A 45 -14.74 21.24 1.07
CA ALA A 45 -14.68 22.66 0.67
C ALA A 45 -13.22 23.10 0.42
N ASP A 46 -12.28 22.61 1.24
CA ASP A 46 -10.86 22.94 1.19
C ASP A 46 -10.00 21.72 0.83
N VAL A 47 -10.17 21.20 -0.40
CA VAL A 47 -9.44 20.03 -0.91
C VAL A 47 -7.91 20.13 -0.74
N LYS A 48 -7.34 21.34 -0.83
CA LYS A 48 -5.89 21.54 -0.66
C LYS A 48 -5.42 21.23 0.76
N GLN A 49 -6.11 21.75 1.77
CA GLN A 49 -5.77 21.54 3.18
C GLN A 49 -5.90 20.06 3.55
N ALA A 50 -7.05 19.45 3.19
CA ALA A 50 -7.31 18.04 3.46
C ALA A 50 -6.29 17.10 2.81
N LEU A 51 -5.72 17.49 1.67
CA LEU A 51 -4.69 16.71 0.98
C LEU A 51 -3.34 16.82 1.70
N ASP A 52 -2.98 17.99 2.21
CA ASP A 52 -1.76 18.18 2.99
C ASP A 52 -1.82 17.51 4.37
N ASP A 53 -3.00 17.52 5.00
CA ASP A 53 -3.25 16.78 6.24
C ASP A 53 -3.10 15.27 6.00
N ALA A 54 -3.74 14.74 4.96
CA ALA A 54 -3.66 13.32 4.60
C ALA A 54 -2.23 12.86 4.27
N LYS A 55 -1.41 13.71 3.62
CA LYS A 55 0.02 13.41 3.40
C LYS A 55 0.78 13.31 4.71
N THR A 56 0.50 14.22 5.64
CA THR A 56 1.19 14.30 6.92
C THR A 56 0.84 13.07 7.77
N GLU A 57 -0.43 12.72 7.85
CA GLU A 57 -0.89 11.51 8.55
C GLU A 57 -0.31 10.23 7.93
N LEU A 58 -0.34 10.10 6.60
CA LEU A 58 0.26 8.95 5.94
C LEU A 58 1.77 8.88 6.15
N ALA A 59 2.46 10.01 6.19
CA ALA A 59 3.88 10.05 6.50
C ALA A 59 4.16 9.64 7.95
N LEU A 60 3.31 10.01 8.90
CA LEU A 60 3.43 9.59 10.29
C LEU A 60 3.19 8.08 10.46
N ILE A 61 2.21 7.51 9.75
CA ILE A 61 1.86 6.08 9.83
C ILE A 61 2.91 5.21 9.10
N THR A 62 3.26 5.58 7.87
CA THR A 62 4.09 4.75 6.99
C THR A 62 5.59 5.07 7.07
N GLY A 63 5.95 6.21 7.68
CA GLY A 63 7.31 6.74 7.67
C GLY A 63 7.78 7.22 6.29
N GLN A 64 6.88 7.26 5.30
CA GLN A 64 7.20 7.62 3.92
C GLN A 64 6.35 8.79 3.45
N ARG A 65 6.95 9.71 2.68
CA ARG A 65 6.22 10.81 2.07
C ARG A 65 5.29 10.26 0.98
N ALA A 66 3.98 10.43 1.17
CA ALA A 66 2.97 9.99 0.22
C ALA A 66 3.07 10.74 -1.13
N ALA A 67 2.84 10.02 -2.23
CA ALA A 67 2.80 10.57 -3.58
C ALA A 67 1.42 11.16 -3.91
N GLU A 68 1.39 12.33 -4.55
CA GLU A 68 0.14 12.97 -4.98
C GLU A 68 -0.38 12.34 -6.26
N THR A 69 -1.64 11.88 -6.25
CA THR A 69 -2.32 11.39 -7.45
C THR A 69 -3.24 12.46 -8.01
N ARG A 70 -3.03 12.83 -9.29
CA ARG A 70 -3.88 13.79 -10.01
C ARG A 70 -4.89 13.08 -10.89
N ALA A 71 -6.04 13.72 -11.11
CA ALA A 71 -7.07 13.19 -11.98
C ALA A 71 -6.57 13.05 -13.42
N LYS A 72 -6.80 11.88 -14.04
CA LYS A 72 -6.39 11.63 -15.43
C LYS A 72 -7.37 12.21 -16.46
N LYS A 73 -8.65 12.35 -16.08
CA LYS A 73 -9.76 12.79 -16.93
C LYS A 73 -10.60 13.82 -16.17
N SER A 74 -11.16 14.78 -16.91
CA SER A 74 -12.16 15.71 -16.37
C SER A 74 -13.53 15.05 -16.33
N ILE A 75 -14.23 15.15 -15.21
CA ILE A 75 -15.57 14.56 -15.03
C ILE A 75 -16.47 15.60 -14.34
N SER A 76 -17.45 16.12 -15.08
CA SER A 76 -18.31 17.23 -14.65
C SER A 76 -19.14 16.90 -13.40
N ASN A 77 -19.67 15.68 -13.30
CA ASN A 77 -20.49 15.25 -12.15
C ASN A 77 -19.72 15.32 -10.82
N PHE A 78 -18.40 15.11 -10.86
CA PHE A 78 -17.53 15.17 -9.69
C PHE A 78 -16.80 16.51 -9.56
N LYS A 79 -17.13 17.49 -10.41
CA LYS A 79 -16.44 18.79 -10.50
C LYS A 79 -14.92 18.65 -10.66
N LEU A 80 -14.47 17.55 -11.26
CA LEU A 80 -13.04 17.23 -11.45
C LEU A 80 -12.54 17.78 -12.78
N ARG A 81 -11.39 18.44 -12.74
CA ARG A 81 -10.65 18.91 -13.91
C ARG A 81 -9.24 18.31 -13.90
N LYS A 82 -8.74 17.91 -15.07
CA LYS A 82 -7.36 17.43 -15.26
C LYS A 82 -6.35 18.56 -15.05
#